data_AF-A0A924URK0-F1
#
_entry.id   AF-A0A924URK0-F1
#
_cell.length_a   1.000
_cell.length_b   1.000
_cell.length_c   1.000
_cell.angle_alpha   90.00
_cell.angle_beta   90.00
_cell.angle_gamma   90.00
#
_symmetry.space_group_name_H-M   'P 1'
#
loop_
_entity.id
_entity.type
_entity.pdbx_description
1 polymer ?
#
loop_
_entity_poly.entity_id
_entity_poly.type
_entity_poly.pdbx_seq_one_letter_code
_entity_poly.pdbx_strand_id
1 'polypeptide(L)'
;MYQIKRFIQFTFVFYAFIALLYWFFIRPQYINWGATPAEVRMELPGGALISSNRIVSTRAINIKAAKEKVWPWIAQTGQNRGGFNSYYWLENLFGAKMINANSIHSEWQNPQ
;
A
#
# COMPACT_ATOMS: atom_id res chain seq x y z
N MET A 1 -39.22 27.86 -3.30
CA MET A 1 -38.99 26.43 -3.64
C MET A 1 -38.01 26.21 -4.80
N TYR A 2 -38.05 27.01 -5.88
CA TYR A 2 -37.15 26.87 -7.06
C TYR A 2 -35.65 27.11 -6.77
N GLN A 3 -35.33 28.13 -5.97
CA GLN A 3 -33.95 28.47 -5.54
C GLN A 3 -33.27 27.30 -4.79
N ILE A 4 -34.00 26.67 -3.86
CA ILE A 4 -33.52 25.55 -3.04
C ILE A 4 -33.24 24.32 -3.91
N LYS A 5 -34.12 24.00 -4.87
CA LYS A 5 -33.90 22.87 -5.80
C LYS A 5 -32.66 23.08 -6.67
N ARG A 6 -32.44 24.30 -7.18
CA ARG A 6 -31.23 24.63 -7.96
C ARG A 6 -29.96 24.51 -7.13
N PHE A 7 -29.97 25.00 -5.89
CA PHE A 7 -28.82 24.88 -4.99
C PHE A 7 -28.45 23.41 -4.74
N ILE A 8 -29.44 22.58 -4.36
CA ILE A 8 -29.23 21.13 -4.15
C ILE A 8 -28.69 20.46 -5.42
N GLN A 9 -29.24 20.79 -6.58
CA GLN A 9 -28.79 20.26 -7.87
C GLN A 9 -27.32 20.61 -8.15
N PHE A 10 -26.91 21.87 -7.94
CA PHE A 10 -25.51 22.28 -8.15
C PHE A 10 -24.55 21.61 -7.17
N THR A 11 -24.94 21.49 -5.89
CA THR A 11 -24.16 20.76 -4.89
C THR A 11 -23.97 19.29 -5.27
N PHE A 12 -25.04 18.62 -5.73
CA PHE A 12 -24.95 17.24 -6.20
C PHE A 12 -24.02 17.11 -7.41
N VAL A 13 -24.18 17.97 -8.42
CA VAL A 13 -23.32 17.99 -9.61
C VAL A 13 -21.86 18.23 -9.24
N PHE A 14 -21.60 19.13 -8.30
CA PHE A 14 -20.25 19.41 -7.80
C PHE A 14 -19.60 18.18 -7.14
N TYR A 15 -20.30 17.50 -6.23
CA TYR A 15 -19.74 16.29 -5.60
C TYR A 15 -19.63 15.11 -6.57
N ALA A 16 -20.57 14.95 -7.50
CA ALA A 16 -20.48 13.96 -8.56
C ALA A 16 -19.24 14.21 -9.43
N PHE A 17 -18.98 15.47 -9.77
CA PHE A 17 -17.79 15.85 -10.53
C PHE A 17 -16.49 15.52 -9.77
N ILE A 18 -16.41 15.85 -8.46
CA ILE A 18 -15.26 15.48 -7.62
C ILE A 18 -15.08 13.97 -7.56
N ALA A 19 -16.16 13.21 -7.38
CA ALA A 19 -16.11 11.75 -7.32
C ALA A 19 -15.60 11.15 -8.64
N LEU A 20 -16.03 11.69 -9.78
CA LEU A 20 -15.53 11.28 -11.09
C LEU A 20 -14.04 11.61 -11.24
N LEU A 21 -13.61 12.83 -10.88
CA LEU A 21 -12.20 13.19 -10.91
C LEU A 21 -11.33 12.26 -10.05
N TYR A 22 -11.80 11.95 -8.83
CA TYR A 22 -11.14 10.99 -7.97
C TYR A 22 -11.06 9.60 -8.61
N TRP A 23 -12.18 9.08 -9.12
CA TRP A 23 -12.25 7.72 -9.66
C TRP A 23 -11.38 7.52 -10.89
N PHE A 24 -11.33 8.50 -11.79
CA PHE A 24 -10.64 8.36 -13.07
C PHE A 24 -9.17 8.78 -13.04
N PHE A 25 -8.79 9.74 -12.19
CA PHE A 25 -7.44 10.29 -12.21
C PHE A 25 -6.64 9.95 -10.95
N ILE A 26 -7.22 10.15 -9.77
CA ILE A 26 -6.49 9.99 -8.50
C ILE A 26 -6.40 8.52 -8.10
N ARG A 27 -7.52 7.80 -8.13
CA ARG A 27 -7.61 6.42 -7.67
C ARG A 27 -6.65 5.48 -8.42
N PRO A 28 -6.55 5.50 -9.77
CA PRO A 28 -5.66 4.60 -10.48
C PRO A 28 -4.18 4.83 -10.16
N GLN A 29 -3.78 6.10 -9.96
CA GLN A 29 -2.41 6.47 -9.58
C GLN A 29 -2.09 6.04 -8.14
N TYR A 30 -3.04 6.24 -7.22
CA TYR A 30 -2.86 5.89 -5.81
C TYR A 30 -2.75 4.37 -5.59
N ILE A 31 -3.62 3.57 -6.23
CA ILE A 31 -3.61 2.11 -6.04
C ILE A 31 -2.46 1.42 -6.78
N ASN A 32 -1.85 2.07 -7.77
CA ASN A 32 -0.72 1.56 -8.54
C ASN A 32 0.57 2.37 -8.31
N TRP A 33 0.71 3.00 -7.15
CA TRP A 33 1.78 3.96 -6.90
C TRP A 33 3.17 3.36 -7.15
N GLY A 34 3.94 4.00 -8.03
CA GLY A 34 5.29 3.59 -8.41
C GLY A 34 5.38 2.36 -9.32
N ALA A 35 4.26 1.67 -9.59
CA ALA A 35 4.22 0.49 -10.43
C ALA A 35 3.90 0.82 -11.89
N THR A 36 4.59 0.15 -12.81
CA THR A 36 4.31 0.21 -14.25
C THR A 36 3.09 -0.65 -14.62
N PRO A 37 2.42 -0.39 -15.75
CA PRO A 37 1.32 -1.23 -16.22
C PRO A 37 1.71 -2.70 -16.43
N ALA A 38 2.98 -2.98 -16.74
CA ALA A 38 3.49 -4.35 -16.89
C ALA A 38 3.59 -5.06 -15.53
N GLU A 39 4.13 -4.38 -14.51
CA GLU A 39 4.21 -4.91 -13.13
C GLU A 39 2.82 -5.13 -12.52
N VAL A 40 1.86 -4.24 -12.79
CA VAL A 40 0.48 -4.40 -12.31
C VAL A 40 -0.19 -5.66 -12.87
N ARG A 41 0.16 -6.08 -14.10
CA ARG A 41 -0.38 -7.28 -14.75
C ARG A 41 0.47 -8.52 -14.55
N MET A 42 1.56 -8.42 -13.81
CA MET A 42 2.48 -9.54 -13.60
C MET A 42 1.84 -10.58 -12.67
N GLU A 43 1.90 -11.84 -13.06
CA GLU A 43 1.54 -12.94 -12.18
C GLU A 43 2.63 -13.11 -11.12
N LEU A 44 2.28 -12.87 -9.86
CA LEU A 44 3.18 -13.03 -8.72
C LEU A 44 2.84 -14.32 -7.95
N PRO A 45 3.86 -15.01 -7.39
CA PRO A 45 3.62 -16.10 -6.45
C PRO A 45 2.66 -15.68 -5.34
N GLY A 46 1.64 -16.51 -5.07
CA GLY A 46 0.58 -16.20 -4.11
C GLY A 46 -0.58 -15.35 -4.66
N GLY A 47 -0.48 -14.81 -5.88
CA GLY A 47 -1.57 -14.07 -6.51
C GLY A 47 -2.86 -14.88 -6.66
N ALA A 48 -2.74 -16.17 -6.94
CA ALA A 48 -3.87 -17.10 -7.03
C ALA A 48 -4.62 -17.31 -5.69
N LEU A 49 -4.02 -16.94 -4.55
CA LEU A 49 -4.67 -17.03 -3.23
C LEU A 49 -5.61 -15.84 -2.95
N ILE A 50 -5.52 -14.78 -3.75
CA ILE A 50 -6.33 -13.57 -3.57
C ILE A 50 -7.69 -13.80 -4.26
N SER A 51 -8.77 -13.80 -3.48
CA SER A 51 -10.12 -13.90 -4.01
C SER A 51 -10.48 -12.70 -4.89
N SER A 52 -11.25 -12.94 -5.96
CA SER A 52 -11.66 -11.92 -6.95
C SER A 52 -12.48 -10.75 -6.37
N ASN A 53 -12.96 -10.86 -5.12
CA ASN A 53 -13.74 -9.84 -4.43
C ASN A 53 -12.92 -8.86 -3.58
N ARG A 54 -11.59 -8.88 -3.66
CA ARG A 54 -10.71 -8.03 -2.84
C ARG A 54 -10.27 -6.77 -3.59
N ILE A 55 -10.06 -5.70 -2.84
CA ILE A 55 -9.38 -4.51 -3.33
C ILE A 55 -7.90 -4.87 -3.47
N VAL A 56 -7.38 -4.82 -4.70
CA VAL A 56 -5.96 -5.05 -5.00
C VAL A 56 -5.28 -3.70 -5.26
N SER A 57 -4.08 -3.55 -4.70
CA SER A 57 -3.19 -2.40 -4.93
C SER A 57 -1.78 -2.93 -5.14
N THR A 58 -1.11 -2.45 -6.21
CA THR A 58 0.27 -2.82 -6.53
C THR A 58 1.15 -1.61 -6.30
N ARG A 59 2.19 -1.73 -5.49
CA ARG A 59 3.13 -0.64 -5.23
C ARG A 59 4.54 -1.11 -5.53
N ALA A 60 5.32 -0.26 -6.18
CA ALA A 60 6.68 -0.61 -6.55
C ALA A 60 7.65 0.54 -6.26
N ILE A 61 8.88 0.17 -5.91
CA ILE A 61 10.02 1.07 -5.81
C ILE A 61 11.23 0.39 -6.45
N ASN A 62 12.04 1.17 -7.15
CA ASN A 62 13.26 0.67 -7.76
C ASN A 62 14.43 0.81 -6.79
N ILE A 63 15.01 -0.32 -6.40
CA ILE A 63 16.20 -0.37 -5.56
C ILE A 63 17.39 -0.73 -6.44
N LYS A 64 18.40 0.16 -6.49
CA LYS A 64 19.63 -0.05 -7.27
C LYS A 64 20.59 -1.00 -6.54
N ALA A 65 20.15 -2.22 -6.26
CA ALA A 65 20.95 -3.26 -5.61
C ALA A 65 20.54 -4.66 -6.10
N ALA A 66 21.46 -5.63 -5.98
CA ALA A 66 21.16 -7.02 -6.26
C ALA A 66 20.13 -7.58 -5.26
N LYS A 67 19.27 -8.51 -5.71
CA LYS A 67 18.21 -9.08 -4.88
C LYS A 67 18.74 -9.76 -3.61
N GLU A 68 19.93 -10.34 -3.67
CA GLU A 68 20.61 -10.99 -2.55
C GLU A 68 21.01 -10.00 -1.43
N LYS A 69 21.16 -8.71 -1.78
CA LYS A 69 21.40 -7.64 -0.80
C LYS A 69 20.11 -7.04 -0.23
N VAL A 70 19.01 -7.15 -0.97
CA VAL A 70 17.70 -6.59 -0.58
C VAL A 70 16.91 -7.58 0.26
N TRP A 71 16.90 -8.86 -0.14
CA TRP A 71 16.10 -9.90 0.50
C TRP A 71 16.30 -10.00 2.02
N PRO A 72 17.53 -9.91 2.57
CA PRO A 72 17.71 -10.04 4.01
C PRO A 72 16.98 -8.98 4.87
N TRP A 73 16.76 -7.79 4.31
CA TRP A 73 15.99 -6.72 4.94
C TRP A 73 14.48 -7.00 4.92
N ILE A 74 13.99 -7.63 3.86
CA ILE A 74 12.57 -8.02 3.74
C ILE A 74 12.30 -9.22 4.64
N ALA A 75 13.15 -10.24 4.58
CA ALA A 75 13.00 -11.50 5.29
C ALA A 75 12.86 -11.29 6.80
N GLN A 76 13.54 -10.30 7.37
CA GLN A 76 13.48 -9.99 8.81
C GLN A 76 12.27 -9.16 9.25
N THR A 77 11.34 -8.82 8.35
CA THR A 77 10.13 -8.06 8.70
C THR A 77 9.22 -8.87 9.64
N GLY A 78 8.78 -8.26 10.74
CA GLY A 78 7.82 -8.88 11.66
C GLY A 78 7.90 -8.32 13.08
N GLN A 79 6.80 -8.49 13.83
CA GLN A 79 6.66 -7.94 15.18
C GLN A 79 7.77 -8.34 16.16
N ASN A 80 8.18 -9.60 16.14
CA ASN A 80 9.25 -10.12 17.01
C ASN A 80 10.63 -10.11 16.34
N ARG A 81 10.78 -9.35 15.24
CA ARG A 81 12.00 -9.28 14.42
C ARG A 81 12.33 -7.81 14.13
N GLY A 82 12.61 -7.46 12.89
CA GLY A 82 13.01 -6.10 12.48
C GLY A 82 11.85 -5.10 12.32
N GLY A 83 10.68 -5.37 12.90
CA GLY A 83 9.50 -4.53 12.79
C GLY A 83 8.86 -4.57 11.39
N PHE A 84 7.90 -3.68 11.13
CA PHE A 84 7.18 -3.61 9.85
C PHE A 84 7.67 -2.49 8.92
N ASN A 85 8.79 -1.84 9.25
CA ASN A 85 9.31 -0.68 8.51
C ASN A 85 8.23 0.42 8.32
N SER A 86 7.44 0.62 9.37
CA SER A 86 6.29 1.52 9.43
C SER A 86 6.55 2.63 10.47
N TYR A 87 5.51 3.38 10.83
CA TYR A 87 5.55 4.40 11.87
C TYR A 87 5.68 3.77 13.26
N TYR A 88 6.91 3.36 13.62
CA TYR A 88 7.21 2.63 14.86
C TYR A 88 6.63 3.27 16.13
N TRP A 89 6.64 4.61 16.20
CA TRP A 89 6.13 5.36 17.35
C TRP A 89 4.62 5.20 17.50
N LEU A 90 3.89 5.12 16.39
CA LEU A 90 2.44 4.93 16.36
C LEU A 90 2.08 3.50 16.75
N GLU A 91 2.85 2.52 16.27
CA GLU A 91 2.67 1.11 16.62
C GLU A 91 2.90 0.88 18.13
N ASN A 92 3.92 1.54 18.69
CA ASN A 92 4.23 1.45 20.11
C ASN A 92 3.25 2.22 21.00
N LEU A 93 2.57 3.25 20.48
CA LEU A 93 1.46 3.90 21.18
C LEU A 93 0.33 2.91 21.50
N PHE A 94 0.12 1.90 20.64
CA PHE A 94 -0.85 0.82 20.83
C PHE A 94 -0.25 -0.45 21.46
N GLY A 95 0.96 -0.37 22.03
CA GLY A 95 1.56 -1.49 22.77
C GLY A 95 2.12 -2.62 21.91
N ALA A 96 2.36 -2.39 20.62
CA ALA A 96 2.86 -3.42 19.70
C ALA A 96 4.31 -3.87 19.98
N LYS A 97 5.07 -3.11 20.80
CA LYS A 97 6.47 -3.38 21.20
C LYS A 97 7.41 -3.61 20.01
N MET A 98 7.24 -2.82 18.95
CA MET A 98 8.03 -2.87 17.73
C MET A 98 9.44 -2.33 17.96
N ILE A 99 10.41 -3.03 17.37
CA ILE A 99 11.81 -2.59 17.27
C ILE A 99 12.18 -2.67 15.79
N ASN A 100 12.58 -1.54 15.20
CA ASN A 100 13.11 -1.53 13.83
C ASN A 100 14.58 -1.96 13.84
N ALA A 101 14.95 -2.81 12.88
CA ALA A 101 16.33 -3.25 12.72
C ALA A 101 17.13 -2.28 11.84
N ASN A 102 18.31 -1.89 12.31
CA ASN A 102 19.27 -1.06 11.55
C ASN A 102 20.43 -1.87 10.98
N SER A 103 20.42 -3.19 11.19
CA SER A 103 21.38 -4.16 10.64
C SER A 103 20.66 -5.43 10.21
N ILE A 104 21.36 -6.28 9.45
CA ILE A 104 20.84 -7.60 9.07
C ILE A 104 21.12 -8.57 10.21
N HIS A 105 20.08 -9.24 10.68
CA HIS A 105 20.15 -10.25 11.74
C HIS A 105 20.05 -11.66 11.14
N SER A 106 21.11 -12.46 11.31
CA SER A 106 21.22 -13.81 10.72
C SER A 106 20.13 -14.77 11.20
N GLU A 107 19.74 -14.63 12.47
CA GLU A 107 18.71 -15.40 13.17
C GLU A 107 17.31 -15.22 12.58
N TRP A 108 17.08 -14.18 11.77
CA TRP A 108 15.77 -13.84 11.22
C TRP A 108 15.60 -14.17 9.73
N GLN A 109 16.63 -14.78 9.11
CA GLN A 109 16.69 -15.00 7.66
C GLN A 109 15.93 -16.23 7.18
N ASN A 110 15.52 -17.11 8.10
CA ASN A 110 14.68 -18.27 7.82
C ASN A 110 13.34 -18.14 8.55
N PRO A 111 12.43 -17.25 8.09
CA PRO A 111 11.07 -17.19 8.62
C PRO A 111 10.38 -18.55 8.46
N GLN A 112 9.73 -19.01 9.53
CA GLN A 112 8.79 -20.14 9.48
C GLN A 112 7.52 -19.78 8.74
#